data_AF-A0A528ZT40-F1
#
_entry.id   AF-A0A528ZT40-F1
#
_cell.length_a   1.000
_cell.length_b   1.000
_cell.length_c   1.000
_cell.angle_alpha   90.00
_cell.angle_beta   90.00
_cell.angle_gamma   90.00
#
_symmetry.space_group_name_H-M   'P 1'
#
loop_
_entity.id
_entity.type
_entity.pdbx_description
1 polymer ?
#
loop_
_entity_poly.entity_id
_entity_poly.type
_entity_poly.pdbx_seq_one_letter_code
_entity_poly.pdbx_strand_id
1 'polypeptide(L)'
;MGFLIRAAFWFSLVLLALPLNVGPDEAGHQSVGPIQALFAAREAVGDIAGICERKPDVCETGKSAMHTITARAKETAKIAAAMLDDKTAAEPDVSVSTGSVPKEIVLPAKVDVPAQN
;
A
#
# COMPACT_ATOMS: atom_id res chain seq x y z
N MET A 1 -24.26 -13.10 4.80
CA MET A 1 -23.81 -13.32 3.41
C MET A 1 -23.91 -12.09 2.49
N GLY A 2 -24.33 -10.90 2.96
CA GLY A 2 -24.42 -9.70 2.09
C GLY A 2 -23.21 -8.75 2.14
N PHE A 3 -22.28 -8.96 3.08
CA PHE A 3 -21.15 -8.06 3.31
C PHE A 3 -20.20 -8.00 2.12
N LEU A 4 -19.85 -9.15 1.51
CA LEU A 4 -18.92 -9.19 0.38
C LEU A 4 -19.49 -8.48 -0.85
N ILE A 5 -20.79 -8.63 -1.13
CA ILE A 5 -21.46 -7.95 -2.25
C ILE A 5 -21.51 -6.45 -2.00
N ARG A 6 -21.87 -6.03 -0.78
CA ARG A 6 -21.85 -4.61 -0.38
C ARG A 6 -20.43 -4.04 -0.46
N ALA A 7 -19.43 -4.72 0.09
CA ALA A 7 -18.04 -4.28 0.07
C ALA A 7 -17.49 -4.17 -1.36
N ALA A 8 -17.74 -5.17 -2.23
CA ALA A 8 -17.32 -5.11 -3.62
C ALA A 8 -17.99 -3.94 -4.38
N PHE A 9 -19.28 -3.73 -4.14
CA PHE A 9 -20.02 -2.60 -4.72
C PHE A 9 -19.46 -1.24 -4.24
N TRP A 10 -19.30 -1.06 -2.93
CA TRP A 10 -18.77 0.18 -2.36
C TRP A 10 -17.32 0.43 -2.78
N PHE A 11 -16.49 -0.62 -2.83
CA PHE A 11 -15.11 -0.52 -3.28
C PHE A 11 -15.03 -0.12 -4.75
N SER A 12 -15.86 -0.71 -5.62
CA SER A 12 -15.94 -0.31 -7.03
C SER A 12 -16.37 1.15 -7.19
N LEU A 13 -17.32 1.61 -6.38
CA LEU A 13 -17.79 3.01 -6.41
C LEU A 13 -16.68 3.96 -5.95
N VAL A 14 -15.97 3.62 -4.87
CA VAL A 14 -14.81 4.37 -4.38
C VAL A 14 -13.70 4.43 -5.43
N LEU A 15 -13.33 3.31 -6.05
CA LEU A 15 -12.32 3.29 -7.11
C LEU A 15 -12.69 4.16 -8.32
N LEU A 16 -13.98 4.27 -8.64
CA LEU A 16 -14.46 5.14 -9.70
C LEU A 16 -14.45 6.62 -9.29
N ALA A 17 -14.58 6.91 -7.99
CA ALA A 17 -14.53 8.26 -7.43
C ALA A 17 -13.11 8.75 -7.15
N LEU A 18 -12.14 7.86 -6.90
CA LEU A 18 -10.75 8.25 -6.75
C LEU A 18 -10.22 8.80 -8.09
N PRO A 19 -9.62 10.02 -8.09
CA PRO A 19 -8.89 10.50 -9.24
C PRO A 19 -7.57 9.73 -9.33
N LEU A 20 -7.63 8.56 -9.95
CA LEU A 20 -6.43 7.85 -10.40
C LEU A 20 -5.80 8.76 -11.45
N ASN A 21 -4.78 9.53 -11.09
CA ASN A 21 -4.08 10.42 -12.02
C ASN A 21 -3.42 9.56 -13.09
N VAL A 22 -4.15 9.32 -14.18
CA VAL A 22 -3.71 8.63 -15.39
C VAL A 22 -3.25 9.68 -16.40
N GLY A 23 -2.18 10.39 -16.04
CA GLY A 23 -1.49 11.34 -16.91
C GLY A 23 -0.06 11.60 -16.44
N PRO A 24 0.77 12.24 -17.28
CA PRO A 24 2.10 12.69 -16.86
C PRO A 24 1.98 13.54 -15.60
N ASP A 25 2.81 13.29 -14.60
CA ASP A 25 2.93 14.23 -13.48
C ASP A 25 3.62 15.53 -13.93
N GLU A 26 3.65 16.53 -13.06
CA GLU A 26 4.30 17.84 -13.33
C GLU A 26 5.80 17.71 -13.70
N ALA A 27 6.41 16.54 -13.44
CA ALA A 27 7.80 16.21 -13.77
C ALA A 27 7.93 15.32 -15.04
N GLY A 28 6.82 15.05 -15.75
CA GLY A 28 6.80 14.29 -16.99
C GLY A 28 6.86 12.76 -16.83
N HIS A 29 6.71 12.23 -15.61
CA HIS A 29 6.66 10.80 -15.37
C HIS A 29 5.32 10.24 -15.85
N GLN A 30 5.38 9.26 -16.77
CA GLN A 30 4.20 8.53 -17.23
C GLN A 30 3.57 7.81 -16.03
N SER A 31 2.38 8.25 -15.61
CA SER A 31 1.58 7.51 -14.64
C SER A 31 1.27 6.10 -15.16
N VAL A 32 1.46 5.08 -14.33
CA VAL A 32 1.02 3.73 -14.66
C VAL A 32 -0.51 3.65 -14.58
N GLY A 33 -1.16 3.25 -15.68
CA GLY A 33 -2.60 3.03 -15.68
C GLY A 33 -3.01 1.90 -14.72
N PRO A 34 -4.22 1.89 -14.14
CA PRO A 34 -4.64 0.89 -13.16
C PRO A 34 -4.57 -0.55 -13.69
N ILE A 35 -4.93 -0.73 -14.96
CA ILE A 35 -4.87 -2.03 -15.64
C ILE A 35 -3.42 -2.45 -15.87
N GLN A 36 -2.56 -1.52 -16.27
CA GLN A 36 -1.13 -1.78 -16.45
C GLN A 36 -0.44 -2.11 -15.13
N ALA A 37 -0.77 -1.40 -14.05
CA ALA A 37 -0.28 -1.69 -12.71
C ALA A 37 -0.71 -3.07 -12.23
N LEU A 38 -1.95 -3.49 -12.50
CA LEU A 38 -2.43 -4.83 -12.18
C LEU A 38 -1.62 -5.90 -12.94
N PHE A 39 -1.39 -5.73 -14.24
CA PHE A 39 -0.58 -6.66 -15.02
C PHE A 39 0.87 -6.71 -14.53
N ALA A 40 1.49 -5.57 -14.29
CA ALA A 40 2.85 -5.49 -13.75
C ALA A 40 2.98 -6.16 -12.37
N ALA A 41 1.99 -5.98 -11.49
CA ALA A 41 1.97 -6.65 -10.20
C ALA A 41 1.83 -8.18 -10.34
N ARG A 42 1.00 -8.65 -11.28
CA ARG A 42 0.87 -10.09 -11.58
C ARG A 42 2.17 -10.67 -12.11
N GLU A 43 2.85 -9.95 -12.99
CA GLU A 43 4.15 -10.32 -13.53
C GLU A 43 5.21 -10.40 -12.44
N ALA A 44 5.29 -9.41 -11.55
CA ALA A 44 6.19 -9.43 -10.40
C ALA A 44 5.94 -10.63 -9.46
N VAL A 45 4.68 -11.05 -9.28
CA VAL A 45 4.35 -12.27 -8.52
C VAL A 45 4.87 -13.52 -9.24
N GLY A 46 4.79 -13.55 -10.57
CA GLY A 46 5.42 -14.60 -11.39
C GLY A 46 6.94 -14.66 -11.19
N ASP A 47 7.60 -13.51 -11.12
CA ASP A 47 9.06 -13.44 -10.88
C ASP A 47 9.45 -13.98 -9.51
N ILE A 48 8.64 -13.74 -8.48
CA ILE A 48 8.86 -14.30 -7.14
C ILE A 48 8.83 -15.83 -7.21
N ALA A 49 7.93 -16.43 -8.00
CA ALA A 49 7.93 -17.88 -8.21
C ALA A 49 9.24 -18.36 -8.87
N GLY A 50 9.78 -17.60 -9.83
CA GLY A 50 11.10 -17.86 -10.40
C GLY A 50 12.26 -17.72 -9.40
N ILE A 51 12.16 -16.81 -8.41
CA ILE A 51 13.12 -16.71 -7.30
C ILE A 51 13.06 -17.96 -6.43
N CYS A 52 11.87 -18.48 -6.13
CA CYS A 52 11.71 -19.70 -5.34
C CYS A 52 12.41 -20.91 -5.99
N GLU A 53 12.38 -21.02 -7.32
CA GLU A 53 13.10 -22.08 -8.06
C GLU A 53 14.63 -21.93 -7.93
N ARG A 54 15.14 -20.69 -7.94
CA ARG A 54 16.59 -20.42 -7.86
C ARG A 54 17.14 -20.42 -6.42
N LYS A 55 16.30 -20.10 -5.43
CA LYS A 55 16.65 -19.87 -4.02
C LYS A 55 15.53 -20.43 -3.12
N PRO A 56 15.47 -21.75 -2.90
CA PRO A 56 14.38 -22.37 -2.14
C PRO A 56 14.37 -21.97 -0.65
N ASP A 57 15.53 -21.64 -0.09
CA ASP A 57 15.70 -21.16 1.29
C ASP A 57 14.97 -19.83 1.54
N VAL A 58 15.00 -18.91 0.57
CA VAL A 58 14.27 -17.64 0.63
C VAL A 58 12.75 -17.87 0.59
N CYS A 59 12.30 -18.85 -0.18
CA CYS A 59 10.89 -19.19 -0.29
C CYS A 59 10.33 -19.79 1.02
N GLU A 60 11.04 -20.73 1.65
CA GLU A 60 10.62 -21.32 2.94
C GLU A 60 10.66 -20.29 4.08
N THR A 61 11.69 -19.45 4.12
CA THR A 61 11.77 -18.34 5.09
C THR A 61 10.65 -17.33 4.85
N GLY A 62 10.42 -16.96 3.58
CA GLY A 62 9.35 -16.04 3.18
C GLY A 62 7.96 -16.57 3.52
N LYS A 63 7.70 -17.85 3.29
CA LYS A 63 6.45 -18.53 3.69
C LYS A 63 6.23 -18.47 5.20
N SER A 64 7.25 -18.76 5.99
CA SER A 64 7.18 -18.69 7.45
C SER A 64 6.93 -17.26 7.94
N ALA A 65 7.64 -16.28 7.37
CA ALA A 65 7.44 -14.87 7.66
C ALA A 65 6.01 -14.43 7.30
N MET A 66 5.54 -14.73 6.08
CA MET A 66 4.21 -14.39 5.60
C MET A 66 3.11 -15.01 6.45
N HIS A 67 3.29 -16.23 6.96
CA HIS A 67 2.36 -16.84 7.90
C HIS A 67 2.19 -16.00 9.17
N THR A 68 3.29 -15.56 9.77
CA THR A 68 3.24 -14.72 10.99
C THR A 68 2.62 -13.35 10.75
N ILE A 69 2.98 -12.71 9.63
CA ILE A 69 2.44 -11.41 9.23
C ILE A 69 0.94 -11.52 8.99
N THR A 70 0.50 -12.56 8.27
CA THR A 70 -0.92 -12.78 7.95
C THR A 70 -1.74 -13.08 9.20
N ALA A 71 -1.20 -13.87 10.13
CA ALA A 71 -1.88 -14.14 11.39
C ALA A 71 -2.15 -12.84 12.16
N ARG A 72 -1.15 -11.95 12.24
CA ARG A 72 -1.32 -10.62 12.87
C ARG A 72 -2.26 -9.73 12.08
N ALA A 73 -2.17 -9.74 10.74
CA ALA A 73 -3.04 -8.96 9.87
C ALA A 73 -4.52 -9.34 10.00
N LYS A 74 -4.84 -10.61 10.31
CA LYS A 74 -6.21 -11.04 10.61
C LYS A 74 -6.73 -10.42 11.91
N GLU A 75 -5.91 -10.38 12.96
CA GLU A 75 -6.31 -9.74 14.21
C GLU A 75 -6.44 -8.22 14.06
N THR A 76 -5.54 -7.57 13.31
CA THR A 76 -5.68 -6.13 13.01
C THR A 76 -6.94 -5.84 12.19
N ALA A 77 -7.28 -6.71 11.22
CA ALA A 77 -8.52 -6.58 10.45
C ALA A 77 -9.76 -6.71 11.32
N LYS A 78 -9.79 -7.62 12.30
CA LYS A 78 -10.89 -7.74 13.27
C LYS A 78 -11.03 -6.49 14.13
N ILE A 79 -9.92 -5.97 14.65
CA ILE A 79 -9.91 -4.75 15.48
C ILE A 79 -10.39 -3.55 14.68
N ALA A 80 -9.90 -3.38 13.44
CA ALA A 80 -10.34 -2.31 12.55
C ALA A 80 -11.83 -2.44 12.22
N ALA A 81 -12.33 -3.66 11.95
CA ALA A 81 -13.74 -3.89 11.70
C ALA A 81 -14.61 -3.55 12.92
N ALA A 82 -14.19 -3.92 14.14
CA ALA A 82 -14.89 -3.55 15.36
C ALA A 82 -14.92 -2.02 15.57
N MET A 83 -13.82 -1.32 15.30
CA MET A 83 -13.79 0.14 15.36
C MET A 83 -14.73 0.82 14.36
N LEU A 84 -14.90 0.25 13.17
CA LEU A 84 -15.83 0.78 12.16
C LEU A 84 -17.30 0.56 12.56
N ASP A 85 -17.59 -0.55 13.25
CA ASP A 85 -18.92 -0.85 13.78
C ASP A 85 -19.28 0.13 14.93
N ASP A 86 -18.35 0.34 15.88
CA ASP A 86 -18.52 1.27 17.00
C ASP A 86 -18.59 2.75 16.56
N LYS A 87 -17.86 3.15 15.51
CA LYS A 87 -17.86 4.54 15.00
C LYS A 87 -19.13 4.96 14.28
N THR A 88 -20.09 4.07 14.06
CA THR A 88 -21.41 4.50 13.57
C THR A 88 -22.20 5.25 14.68
N ALA A 89 -21.70 5.28 15.93
CA ALA A 89 -22.32 5.98 17.06
C ALA A 89 -21.49 7.11 17.71
N ALA A 90 -20.26 7.41 17.24
CA ALA A 90 -19.41 8.43 17.87
C ALA A 90 -18.71 9.34 16.84
N GLU A 91 -18.89 10.65 17.02
CA GLU A 91 -18.25 11.72 16.26
C GLU A 91 -16.71 11.59 16.25
N PRO A 92 -16.02 12.00 15.17
CA PRO A 92 -14.58 11.79 15.03
C PRO A 92 -13.79 12.64 16.02
N ASP A 93 -13.16 11.98 17.00
CA ASP A 93 -12.20 12.60 17.91
C ASP A 93 -10.89 12.91 17.16
N VAL A 94 -10.65 14.20 16.94
CA VAL A 94 -9.50 14.79 16.23
C VAL A 94 -8.18 14.72 17.04
N SER A 95 -8.15 14.00 18.18
CA SER A 95 -6.98 13.93 19.05
C SER A 95 -5.91 12.91 18.65
N VAL A 96 -6.13 12.06 17.63
CA VAL A 96 -5.10 11.11 17.17
C VAL A 96 -4.14 11.79 16.19
N SER A 97 -3.12 12.45 16.74
CA SER A 97 -1.95 12.90 16.00
C SER A 97 -0.98 11.73 15.78
N THR A 98 -1.08 11.04 14.65
CA THR A 98 0.04 10.22 14.15
C THR A 98 1.15 11.17 13.72
N GLY A 99 2.31 11.08 14.41
CA GLY A 99 3.42 12.02 14.28
C GLY A 99 3.84 12.25 12.82
N SER A 100 3.50 13.42 12.30
CA SER A 100 3.99 13.91 11.03
C SER A 100 5.40 14.47 11.20
N VAL A 101 6.26 14.19 10.21
CA VAL A 101 7.55 14.85 10.08
C VAL A 101 7.29 16.34 9.82
N PRO A 102 7.96 17.28 10.51
CA PRO A 102 7.74 18.71 10.30
C PRO A 102 7.94 19.09 8.83
N LYS A 103 7.06 19.97 8.34
CA LYS A 103 6.93 20.42 6.93
C LYS A 103 8.17 21.17 6.41
N GLU A 104 9.15 21.47 7.25
CA GLU A 104 10.37 22.17 6.86
C GLU A 104 11.52 21.18 6.66
N ILE A 105 11.59 20.56 5.49
CA ILE A 105 12.86 20.00 5.02
C ILE A 105 13.68 21.19 4.52
N VAL A 106 14.53 21.75 5.38
CA VAL A 106 15.57 22.69 4.94
C VAL A 106 16.59 21.89 4.14
N LEU A 107 16.42 21.89 2.82
CA LEU A 107 17.41 21.33 1.90
C LEU A 107 18.64 22.27 1.90
N PRO A 108 19.88 21.79 2.13
CA PRO A 108 21.06 22.62 1.95
C PRO A 108 21.16 23.02 0.47
N ALA A 109 21.23 24.33 0.22
CA ALA A 109 21.19 24.91 -1.12
C ALA A 109 22.38 24.55 -2.04
N LYS A 110 23.44 23.93 -1.49
CA LYS A 110 24.52 23.30 -2.25
C LYS A 110 25.03 22.08 -1.49
N VAL A 111 24.97 20.92 -2.14
CA VAL A 111 25.77 19.75 -1.78
C VAL A 111 26.94 19.74 -2.76
N ASP A 112 28.09 20.27 -2.34
CA ASP A 112 29.33 20.15 -3.10
C ASP A 112 29.82 18.70 -3.00
N VAL A 113 29.51 17.90 -4.03
CA VAL A 113 30.04 16.55 -4.19
C VAL A 113 31.44 16.66 -4.79
N PRO A 114 32.52 16.23 -4.11
CA PRO A 114 33.83 16.18 -4.74
C PRO A 114 33.81 15.14 -5.86
N ALA A 115 34.21 15.56 -7.07
CA ALA A 115 34.45 14.66 -8.19
C ALA A 115 35.52 13.64 -7.77
N GLN A 116 35.14 12.37 -7.67
CA GLN A 116 36.13 11.30 -7.57
C GLN A 116 36.79 11.13 -8.93
N ASN A 117 38.12 11.26 -8.92
CA ASN A 117 39.02 11.13 -10.05
C ASN A 117 39.36 9.65 -10.31
#